data_AF-A0A9J6D139-F1
#
_entry.id   AF-A0A9J6D139-F1
#
_cell.length_a   1.000
_cell.length_b   1.000
_cell.length_c   1.000
_cell.angle_alpha   90.00
_cell.angle_beta   90.00
_cell.angle_gamma   90.00
#
_symmetry.space_group_name_H-M   'P 1'
#
loop_
_entity.id
_entity.type
_entity.pdbx_description
1 polymer ?
#
loop_
_entity_poly.entity_id
_entity_poly.type
_entity_poly.pdbx_seq_one_letter_code
_entity_poly.pdbx_strand_id
1 'polypeptide(L)'
;MASRLPVAAAMMCLLICVSTLEIDKSDGGYRDLLISINKDVPYNETIVENVKSLIRSSSQFLHRATNGLVYFKHVTINFPNTWPKRSSARRLSSSLFEKGDVRIDLPAESQEQERPFTKQWKLCGKPGEYIKVTSTFLAELNDSTTKTFGNPAYVFVHEWAHYQFGVFDEHGWWDDEKYPLTYCEEDPVIR
;
A
#
# COMPACT_ATOMS: atom_id res chain seq x y z
N MET A 1 8.58 46.55 34.08
CA MET A 1 8.47 45.96 32.72
C MET A 1 8.98 44.53 32.79
N ALA A 2 8.08 43.58 32.97
CA ALA A 2 8.42 42.16 32.93
C ALA A 2 8.31 41.67 31.49
N SER A 3 9.44 41.25 30.92
CA SER A 3 9.55 40.66 29.59
C SER A 3 8.75 39.35 29.54
N ARG A 4 7.65 39.35 28.78
CA ARG A 4 6.95 38.12 28.42
C ARG A 4 7.78 37.43 27.33
N LEU A 5 8.52 36.38 27.71
CA LEU A 5 9.05 35.44 26.73
C LEU A 5 7.89 34.76 25.99
N PRO A 6 7.98 34.58 24.66
CA PRO A 6 6.86 34.11 23.86
C PRO A 6 6.69 32.60 24.07
N VAL A 7 5.55 32.24 24.64
CA VAL A 7 5.00 30.87 24.70
C VAL A 7 4.91 30.22 23.30
N ALA A 8 5.05 31.02 22.23
CA ALA A 8 5.06 30.56 20.84
C ALA A 8 6.16 29.53 20.53
N ALA A 9 7.31 29.54 21.20
CA ALA A 9 8.38 28.57 20.94
C ALA A 9 8.08 27.15 21.46
N ALA A 10 7.22 27.02 22.48
CA ALA A 10 6.80 25.72 23.01
C ALA A 10 5.62 25.11 22.24
N MET A 11 4.93 25.92 21.42
CA MET A 11 3.80 25.48 20.58
C MET A 11 4.24 24.98 19.20
N MET A 12 5.55 24.81 18.99
CA MET A 12 6.16 24.22 17.79
C MET A 12 6.85 22.89 18.14
N CYS A 13 6.30 22.13 19.08
CA CYS A 13 6.76 20.79 19.44
C CYS A 13 5.59 19.83 19.74
N LEU A 14 4.48 20.01 19.02
CA LEU A 14 3.44 18.99 18.81
C LEU A 14 3.21 18.83 17.30
N LEU A 15 4.30 18.86 16.52
CA LEU A 15 4.30 18.18 15.24
C LEU A 15 4.11 16.71 15.56
N ILE A 16 2.90 16.21 15.35
CA ILE A 16 2.67 14.77 15.22
C ILE A 16 3.60 14.35 14.08
N CYS A 17 4.76 13.82 14.43
CA CYS A 17 5.72 13.25 13.48
C CYS A 17 5.03 12.03 12.90
N VAL A 18 4.26 12.26 11.83
CA VAL A 18 3.91 11.20 10.89
C VAL A 18 5.21 10.97 10.15
N SER A 19 5.92 9.89 10.49
CA SER A 19 7.08 9.49 9.74
C SER A 19 6.64 9.22 8.30
N THR A 20 7.37 9.81 7.36
CA THR A 20 7.18 9.57 5.93
C THR A 20 7.90 8.29 5.56
N LEU A 21 7.40 7.56 4.57
CA LEU A 21 8.07 6.40 4.02
C LEU A 21 9.50 6.77 3.58
N GLU A 22 10.49 6.03 4.09
CA GLU A 22 11.90 6.27 3.82
C GLU A 22 12.61 4.95 3.48
N ILE A 23 13.71 5.03 2.73
CA ILE A 23 14.61 3.89 2.50
C ILE A 23 15.87 4.05 3.35
N ASP A 24 16.15 3.05 4.18
CA ASP A 24 17.38 2.98 4.95
C ASP A 24 18.54 2.71 3.99
N LYS A 25 19.44 3.68 3.82
CA LYS A 25 20.55 3.56 2.86
C LYS A 25 21.59 2.51 3.25
N SER A 26 21.58 2.02 4.50
CA SER A 26 22.56 1.04 4.97
C SER A 26 22.23 -0.39 4.53
N ASP A 27 20.95 -0.73 4.43
CA ASP A 27 20.48 -2.08 4.11
C ASP A 27 19.34 -2.13 3.07
N GLY A 28 18.90 -0.98 2.55
CA GLY A 28 17.83 -0.87 1.56
C GLY A 28 16.43 -1.16 2.12
N GLY A 29 16.27 -1.20 3.45
CA GLY A 29 14.99 -1.45 4.10
C GLY A 29 14.06 -0.24 4.02
N TYR A 30 12.87 -0.41 3.45
CA TYR A 30 11.78 0.56 3.53
C TYR A 30 11.26 0.63 4.97
N ARG A 31 11.23 1.83 5.51
CA ARG A 31 10.79 2.14 6.87
C ARG A 31 9.61 3.07 6.86
N ASP A 32 8.81 2.95 7.92
CA ASP A 32 7.69 3.86 8.17
C ASP A 32 6.58 3.75 7.12
N LEU A 33 6.45 2.57 6.50
CA LEU A 33 5.31 2.23 5.65
C LEU A 33 4.03 2.26 6.48
N LEU A 34 3.09 3.12 6.11
CA LEU A 34 1.83 3.31 6.83
C LEU A 34 0.70 2.57 6.12
N ILE A 35 0.13 1.58 6.81
CA ILE A 35 -1.07 0.87 6.38
C ILE A 35 -2.24 1.39 7.22
N SER A 36 -3.28 1.91 6.57
CA SER A 36 -4.45 2.46 7.25
C SER A 36 -5.71 1.67 6.90
N ILE A 37 -6.51 1.33 7.92
CA ILE A 37 -7.80 0.64 7.73
C ILE A 37 -8.94 1.65 7.82
N ASN A 38 -9.85 1.61 6.83
CA ASN A 38 -11.02 2.49 6.79
C ASN A 38 -11.93 2.21 8.00
N LYS A 39 -12.49 3.28 8.59
CA LYS A 39 -13.40 3.22 9.75
C LYS A 39 -14.66 2.38 9.52
N ASP A 40 -15.09 2.29 8.27
CA ASP A 40 -16.31 1.58 7.89
C ASP A 40 -16.07 0.09 7.62
N VAL A 41 -14.81 -0.37 7.60
CA VAL A 41 -14.48 -1.79 7.52
C VAL A 41 -14.86 -2.46 8.86
N PRO A 42 -15.73 -3.49 8.85
CA PRO A 42 -16.10 -4.21 10.07
C PRO A 42 -14.89 -4.84 10.75
N TYR A 43 -14.92 -4.90 12.08
CA TYR A 43 -13.87 -5.55 12.84
C TYR A 43 -13.72 -7.02 12.44
N ASN A 44 -12.53 -7.40 12.02
CA ASN A 44 -12.16 -8.78 11.72
C ASN A 44 -10.66 -8.95 12.01
N GLU A 45 -10.34 -9.76 13.02
CA GLU A 45 -8.94 -10.00 13.42
C GLU A 45 -8.13 -10.68 12.31
N THR A 46 -8.76 -11.52 11.49
CA THR A 46 -8.11 -12.22 10.39
C THR A 46 -7.54 -11.24 9.37
N ILE A 47 -8.17 -10.08 9.16
CA ILE A 47 -7.62 -9.02 8.29
C ILE A 47 -6.24 -8.59 8.80
N VAL A 48 -6.06 -8.42 10.10
CA VAL A 48 -4.80 -7.93 10.69
C VAL A 48 -3.69 -8.96 10.53
N GLU A 49 -3.98 -10.22 10.82
CA GLU A 49 -3.00 -11.30 10.63
C GLU A 49 -2.66 -11.49 9.15
N ASN A 50 -3.64 -11.37 8.26
CA ASN A 50 -3.41 -11.46 6.82
C ASN A 50 -2.64 -10.27 6.26
N VAL A 51 -2.82 -9.05 6.79
CA VAL A 51 -1.95 -7.91 6.47
C VAL A 51 -0.51 -8.19 6.85
N LYS A 52 -0.26 -8.69 8.08
CA LYS A 52 1.11 -9.05 8.51
C LYS A 52 1.71 -10.13 7.60
N SER A 53 0.92 -11.15 7.27
CA SER A 53 1.33 -12.26 6.40
C SER A 53 1.67 -11.78 4.99
N LEU A 54 0.78 -10.96 4.40
CA LEU A 54 0.96 -10.36 3.08
C LEU A 54 2.25 -9.54 3.05
N ILE A 55 2.41 -8.59 3.98
CA ILE A 55 3.59 -7.72 4.02
C ILE A 55 4.88 -8.52 4.22
N ARG A 56 4.87 -9.55 5.09
CA ARG A 56 6.05 -10.41 5.28
C ARG A 56 6.41 -11.17 4.01
N SER A 57 5.43 -11.74 3.32
CA SER A 57 5.61 -12.50 2.09
C SER A 57 6.05 -11.59 0.94
N SER A 58 5.44 -10.42 0.80
CA SER A 58 5.82 -9.37 -0.14
C SER A 58 7.23 -8.86 0.11
N SER A 59 7.63 -8.66 1.38
CA SER A 59 8.99 -8.25 1.74
C SER A 59 10.02 -9.28 1.30
N GLN A 60 9.76 -10.57 1.56
CA GLN A 60 10.62 -11.66 1.12
C GLN A 60 10.68 -11.79 -0.41
N PHE A 61 9.55 -11.59 -1.10
CA PHE A 61 9.51 -11.63 -2.55
C PHE A 61 10.28 -10.45 -3.15
N LEU A 62 9.99 -9.22 -2.72
CA LEU A 62 10.67 -7.99 -3.15
C LEU A 62 12.19 -8.10 -2.95
N HIS A 63 12.63 -8.60 -1.79
CA HIS A 63 14.04 -8.79 -1.50
C HIS A 63 14.70 -9.75 -2.48
N ARG A 64 14.07 -10.89 -2.77
CA ARG A 64 14.60 -11.86 -3.74
C ARG A 64 14.57 -11.31 -5.17
N ALA A 65 13.47 -10.69 -5.57
CA ALA A 65 13.29 -10.11 -6.91
C ALA A 65 14.31 -8.99 -7.21
N THR A 66 14.78 -8.31 -6.17
CA THR A 66 15.78 -7.25 -6.26
C THR A 66 17.20 -7.72 -5.90
N ASN A 67 17.48 -9.02 -5.93
CA ASN A 67 18.79 -9.60 -5.59
C ASN A 67 19.35 -9.16 -4.23
N GLY A 68 18.47 -9.02 -3.24
CA GLY A 68 18.81 -8.67 -1.88
C GLY A 68 18.90 -7.17 -1.60
N LEU A 69 18.50 -6.31 -2.55
CA LEU A 69 18.71 -4.87 -2.41
C LEU A 69 17.68 -4.16 -1.53
N VAL A 70 16.40 -4.50 -1.62
CA VAL A 70 15.35 -3.76 -0.90
C VAL A 70 14.29 -4.67 -0.30
N TYR A 71 13.68 -4.25 0.80
CA TYR A 71 12.66 -5.03 1.51
C TYR A 71 11.83 -4.13 2.44
N PHE A 72 10.68 -4.62 2.93
CA PHE A 72 9.91 -3.90 3.96
C PHE A 72 10.49 -4.19 5.35
N LYS A 73 11.03 -3.17 6.00
CA LYS A 73 11.73 -3.24 7.29
C LYS A 73 10.87 -2.81 8.47
N HIS A 74 10.18 -1.67 8.37
CA HIS A 74 9.31 -1.16 9.42
C HIS A 74 7.94 -0.75 8.84
N VAL A 75 6.88 -1.34 9.38
CA VAL A 75 5.50 -1.13 8.94
C VAL A 75 4.62 -0.80 10.13
N THR A 76 3.84 0.26 10.01
CA THR A 76 2.86 0.69 11.03
C THR A 76 1.46 0.45 10.52
N ILE A 77 0.63 -0.24 11.31
CA ILE A 77 -0.79 -0.42 11.01
C ILE A 77 -1.60 0.57 11.86
N ASN A 78 -2.31 1.47 11.20
CA ASN A 78 -3.24 2.42 11.78
C ASN A 78 -4.66 1.83 11.78
N PHE A 79 -5.17 1.54 12.97
CA PHE A 79 -6.51 1.00 13.19
C PHE A 79 -7.54 2.12 13.35
N PRO A 80 -8.77 1.95 12.82
CA PRO A 80 -9.83 2.92 13.05
C PRO A 80 -10.30 2.89 14.50
N ASN A 81 -10.87 4.01 14.94
CA ASN A 81 -11.44 4.16 16.28
C ASN A 81 -12.71 3.33 16.52
N THR A 82 -13.33 2.81 15.45
CA THR A 82 -14.48 1.90 15.49
C THR A 82 -14.10 0.49 15.95
N TRP A 83 -12.82 0.12 15.89
CA TRP A 83 -12.33 -1.19 16.32
C TRP A 83 -12.00 -1.20 17.83
N PRO A 84 -12.02 -2.39 18.48
CA PRO A 84 -11.60 -2.53 19.86
C PRO A 84 -10.18 -2.02 20.09
N LYS A 85 -9.98 -1.35 21.24
CA LYS A 85 -8.65 -0.86 21.63
C LYS A 85 -7.69 -2.04 21.85
N ARG A 86 -6.50 -1.94 21.29
CA ARG A 86 -5.41 -2.90 21.49
C ARG A 86 -4.41 -2.34 22.49
N SER A 87 -4.03 -3.15 23.48
CA SER A 87 -3.05 -2.76 24.52
C SER A 87 -1.67 -2.42 23.95
N SER A 88 -1.29 -3.03 22.82
CA SER A 88 -0.02 -2.80 22.11
C SER A 88 -0.08 -1.69 21.06
N ALA A 89 -1.26 -1.12 20.77
CA ALA A 89 -1.40 -0.10 19.73
C ALA A 89 -1.24 1.30 20.32
N ARG A 90 -0.32 2.08 19.74
CA ARG A 90 -0.26 3.52 19.96
C ARG A 90 -1.49 4.16 19.31
N ARG A 91 -2.17 5.06 20.03
CA ARG A 91 -3.25 5.86 19.43
C ARG A 91 -2.67 6.76 18.34
N LEU A 92 -3.08 6.48 17.13
CA LEU A 92 -2.87 7.30 15.94
C LEU A 92 -4.18 8.06 15.67
N SER A 93 -4.07 9.30 15.18
CA SER A 93 -5.25 10.12 14.85
C SER A 93 -6.03 9.47 13.70
N SER A 94 -7.36 9.50 13.75
CA SER A 94 -8.22 9.03 12.64
C SER A 94 -7.97 9.81 11.34
N SER A 95 -7.40 11.02 11.42
CA SER A 95 -6.94 11.80 10.27
C SER A 95 -5.76 11.20 9.50
N LEU A 96 -5.24 10.04 9.93
CA LEU A 96 -4.12 9.35 9.28
C LEU A 96 -4.55 8.34 8.22
N PHE A 97 -5.85 8.06 8.05
CA PHE A 97 -6.29 7.20 6.96
C PHE A 97 -5.84 7.74 5.60
N GLU A 98 -6.09 9.04 5.35
CA GLU A 98 -5.66 9.75 4.13
C GLU A 98 -4.14 9.88 3.97
N LYS A 99 -3.37 9.51 4.99
CA LYS A 99 -1.90 9.50 4.91
C LYS A 99 -1.33 8.09 4.68
N GLY A 100 -2.18 7.06 4.65
CA GLY A 100 -1.73 5.69 4.43
C GLY A 100 -1.20 5.50 3.02
N ASP A 101 0.00 4.93 2.92
CA ASP A 101 0.61 4.45 1.69
C ASP A 101 -0.17 3.26 1.13
N VAL A 102 -0.67 2.41 2.04
CA VAL A 102 -1.62 1.33 1.76
C VAL A 102 -2.91 1.62 2.52
N ARG A 103 -4.03 1.61 1.80
CA ARG A 103 -5.35 1.89 2.36
C ARG A 103 -6.23 0.65 2.20
N ILE A 104 -6.64 0.10 3.35
CA ILE A 104 -7.54 -1.03 3.42
C ILE A 104 -8.96 -0.47 3.45
N ASP A 105 -9.72 -0.77 2.40
CA ASP A 105 -11.03 -0.19 2.15
C ASP A 105 -12.13 -1.27 2.18
N LEU A 106 -13.37 -0.83 2.02
CA LEU A 106 -14.55 -1.70 1.92
C LEU A 106 -14.44 -2.70 0.75
N PRO A 107 -15.22 -3.81 0.80
CA PRO A 107 -15.38 -4.72 -0.32
C PRO A 107 -15.74 -4.01 -1.63
N ALA A 108 -15.31 -4.55 -2.75
CA ALA A 108 -15.70 -4.07 -4.06
C ALA A 108 -17.06 -4.61 -4.48
N GLU A 109 -17.65 -4.05 -5.53
CA GLU A 109 -18.97 -4.48 -6.05
C GLU A 109 -18.88 -5.78 -6.86
N SER A 110 -17.69 -6.07 -7.42
CA SER A 110 -17.42 -7.25 -8.23
C SER A 110 -16.08 -7.88 -7.85
N GLN A 111 -15.92 -9.17 -8.12
CA GLN A 111 -14.70 -9.91 -7.81
C GLN A 111 -13.50 -9.33 -8.55
N GLU A 112 -13.65 -8.88 -9.79
CA GLU A 112 -12.57 -8.30 -10.59
C GLU A 112 -12.02 -7.00 -9.96
N GLN A 113 -12.89 -6.24 -9.30
CA GLN A 113 -12.55 -4.99 -8.61
C GLN A 113 -11.95 -5.21 -7.20
N GLU A 114 -11.92 -6.46 -6.71
CA GLU A 114 -11.23 -6.81 -5.46
C GLU A 114 -9.70 -6.82 -5.61
N ARG A 115 -9.19 -6.76 -6.85
CA ARG A 115 -7.76 -6.69 -7.11
C ARG A 115 -7.18 -5.38 -6.54
N PRO A 116 -6.08 -5.44 -5.75
CA PRO A 116 -5.36 -4.26 -5.32
C PRO A 116 -4.92 -3.40 -6.50
N PHE A 117 -4.96 -2.09 -6.33
CA PHE A 117 -4.48 -1.16 -7.34
C PHE A 117 -3.83 0.07 -6.72
N THR A 118 -2.92 0.69 -7.46
CA THR A 118 -2.30 1.95 -7.10
C THR A 118 -3.02 3.10 -7.78
N LYS A 119 -3.42 4.09 -7.00
CA LYS A 119 -3.92 5.35 -7.56
C LYS A 119 -2.74 6.18 -8.08
N GLN A 120 -2.50 6.13 -9.39
CA GLN A 120 -1.33 6.74 -10.04
C GLN A 120 -1.68 7.69 -11.21
N TRP A 121 -2.30 8.84 -10.95
CA TRP A 121 -2.69 9.79 -12.01
C TRP A 121 -1.55 10.63 -12.59
N LYS A 122 -0.32 10.44 -12.10
CA LYS A 122 0.85 11.23 -12.48
C LYS A 122 1.58 10.57 -13.66
N LEU A 123 2.54 11.30 -14.24
CA LEU A 123 3.40 10.80 -15.31
C LEU A 123 4.37 9.71 -14.82
N CYS A 124 4.95 8.99 -15.77
CA CYS A 124 5.99 7.98 -15.50
C CYS A 124 7.13 8.54 -14.62
N GLY A 125 7.64 7.71 -13.71
CA GLY A 125 8.71 8.09 -12.79
C GLY A 125 8.23 8.92 -11.60
N LYS A 126 6.93 9.15 -11.44
CA LYS A 126 6.34 9.85 -10.28
C LYS A 126 5.62 8.86 -9.37
N PRO A 127 5.90 8.85 -8.06
CA PRO A 127 5.20 8.00 -7.12
C PRO A 127 3.68 8.16 -7.17
N GLY A 128 2.99 7.03 -7.03
CA GLY A 128 1.54 6.96 -6.84
C GLY A 128 1.08 7.67 -5.57
N GLU A 129 -0.23 7.87 -5.42
CA GLU A 129 -0.80 8.49 -4.22
C GLU A 129 -0.94 7.50 -3.07
N TYR A 130 -1.47 6.30 -3.34
CA TYR A 130 -1.62 5.20 -2.39
C TYR A 130 -1.99 3.91 -3.13
N ILE A 131 -1.77 2.78 -2.47
CA ILE A 131 -2.24 1.45 -2.87
C ILE A 131 -3.57 1.19 -2.16
N LYS A 132 -4.64 0.92 -2.90
CA LYS A 132 -5.91 0.43 -2.35
C LYS A 132 -5.89 -1.09 -2.30
N VAL A 133 -6.24 -1.63 -1.14
CA VAL A 133 -6.47 -3.06 -0.90
C VAL A 133 -7.85 -3.19 -0.28
N THR A 134 -8.66 -4.15 -0.70
CA THR A 134 -9.98 -4.33 -0.10
C THR A 134 -9.92 -5.26 1.11
N SER A 135 -10.89 -5.14 2.00
CA SER A 135 -11.01 -6.03 3.16
C SER A 135 -11.32 -7.48 2.74
N THR A 136 -12.05 -7.71 1.64
CA THR A 136 -12.32 -9.04 1.09
C THR A 136 -11.04 -9.72 0.60
N PHE A 137 -10.22 -9.00 -0.18
CA PHE A 137 -8.93 -9.49 -0.67
C PHE A 137 -8.06 -10.02 0.48
N LEU A 138 -8.05 -9.30 1.61
CA LEU A 138 -7.33 -9.68 2.82
C LEU A 138 -8.04 -10.79 3.61
N ALA A 139 -9.36 -10.77 3.73
CA ALA A 139 -10.11 -11.79 4.46
C ALA A 139 -9.95 -13.18 3.82
N GLU A 140 -9.90 -13.23 2.49
CA GLU A 140 -9.84 -14.46 1.70
C GLU A 140 -8.44 -14.73 1.11
N LEU A 141 -7.39 -14.12 1.70
CA LEU A 141 -6.02 -14.11 1.20
C LEU A 141 -5.52 -15.47 0.72
N ASN A 142 -5.76 -16.53 1.50
CA ASN A 142 -5.30 -17.91 1.23
C ASN A 142 -6.36 -18.79 0.51
N ASP A 143 -7.50 -18.23 0.12
CA ASP A 143 -8.60 -18.96 -0.52
C ASP A 143 -8.95 -18.36 -1.89
N SER A 144 -10.10 -17.70 -2.04
CA SER A 144 -10.57 -17.11 -3.30
C SER A 144 -9.54 -16.12 -3.87
N THR A 145 -8.92 -15.27 -3.04
CA THR A 145 -7.92 -14.29 -3.47
C THR A 145 -6.77 -14.97 -4.20
N THR A 146 -6.22 -16.04 -3.63
CA THR A 146 -5.11 -16.77 -4.26
C THR A 146 -5.56 -17.50 -5.53
N LYS A 147 -6.79 -18.03 -5.56
CA LYS A 147 -7.34 -18.70 -6.74
C LYS A 147 -7.61 -17.74 -7.90
N THR A 148 -8.11 -16.55 -7.60
CA THR A 148 -8.53 -15.55 -8.61
C THR A 148 -7.36 -14.72 -9.11
N PHE A 149 -6.48 -14.26 -8.22
CA PHE A 149 -5.40 -13.32 -8.57
C PHE A 149 -4.01 -13.94 -8.57
N GLY A 150 -3.88 -15.21 -8.22
CA GLY A 150 -2.58 -15.86 -8.01
C GLY A 150 -1.94 -15.45 -6.70
N ASN A 151 -0.60 -15.47 -6.64
CA ASN A 151 0.11 -15.21 -5.39
C ASN A 151 -0.12 -13.76 -4.90
N PRO A 152 -0.76 -13.53 -3.74
CA PRO A 152 -1.08 -12.18 -3.26
C PRO A 152 0.15 -11.29 -3.04
N ALA A 153 1.29 -11.89 -2.68
CA ALA A 153 2.54 -11.16 -2.51
C ALA A 153 3.05 -10.59 -3.84
N TYR A 154 2.82 -11.28 -4.95
CA TYR A 154 3.24 -10.83 -6.27
C TYR A 154 2.36 -9.68 -6.74
N VAL A 155 1.04 -9.81 -6.54
CA VAL A 155 0.07 -8.75 -6.82
C VAL A 155 0.40 -7.49 -6.01
N PHE A 156 0.70 -7.63 -4.72
CA PHE A 156 1.06 -6.49 -3.88
C PHE A 156 2.39 -5.85 -4.31
N VAL A 157 3.42 -6.63 -4.63
CA VAL A 157 4.72 -6.08 -5.07
C VAL A 157 4.62 -5.42 -6.45
N HIS A 158 3.72 -5.90 -7.31
CA HIS A 158 3.37 -5.25 -8.57
C HIS A 158 2.84 -3.83 -8.33
N GLU A 159 1.83 -3.70 -7.46
CA GLU A 159 1.30 -2.39 -7.07
C GLU A 159 2.31 -1.55 -6.29
N TRP A 160 3.21 -2.17 -5.52
CA TRP A 160 4.31 -1.45 -4.90
C TRP A 160 5.22 -0.77 -5.93
N ALA A 161 5.47 -1.40 -7.07
CA ALA A 161 6.26 -0.81 -8.14
C ALA A 161 5.56 0.40 -8.76
N HIS A 162 4.25 0.31 -9.01
CA HIS A 162 3.43 1.46 -9.42
C HIS A 162 3.54 2.60 -8.40
N TYR A 163 3.36 2.29 -7.11
CA TYR A 163 3.38 3.28 -6.05
C TYR A 163 4.75 3.95 -5.89
N GLN A 164 5.85 3.21 -5.91
CA GLN A 164 7.19 3.77 -5.71
C GLN A 164 7.76 4.45 -6.96
N PHE A 165 7.64 3.80 -8.12
CA PHE A 165 8.37 4.19 -9.31
C PHE A 165 7.48 4.84 -10.36
N GLY A 166 6.16 4.77 -10.24
CA GLY A 166 5.23 5.30 -11.23
C GLY A 166 5.39 4.61 -12.57
N VAL A 167 5.63 3.30 -12.57
CA VAL A 167 5.65 2.47 -13.77
C VAL A 167 4.23 2.08 -14.16
N PHE A 168 4.03 1.65 -15.40
CA PHE A 168 2.73 1.25 -15.93
C PHE A 168 2.76 -0.23 -16.32
N ASP A 169 1.59 -0.84 -16.38
CA ASP A 169 1.44 -2.21 -16.87
C ASP A 169 1.98 -2.34 -18.29
N GLU A 170 2.79 -3.37 -18.53
CA GLU A 170 3.33 -3.71 -19.85
C GLU A 170 2.33 -4.49 -20.70
N HIS A 171 1.27 -5.02 -20.08
CA HIS A 171 0.18 -5.70 -20.75
C HIS A 171 -1.00 -4.75 -20.96
N GLY A 172 -1.70 -4.97 -22.07
CA GLY A 172 -2.99 -4.34 -22.30
C GLY A 172 -4.14 -5.00 -21.53
N TRP A 173 -5.36 -4.74 -22.00
CA TRP A 173 -6.61 -5.30 -21.48
C TRP A 173 -7.22 -6.30 -22.46
N TRP A 174 -8.10 -7.17 -21.95
CA TRP A 174 -8.93 -8.04 -22.81
C TRP A 174 -9.86 -7.15 -23.63
N ASP A 175 -10.02 -7.49 -24.91
CA ASP A 175 -10.91 -6.80 -25.86
C ASP A 175 -10.66 -5.29 -26.03
N ASP A 176 -9.48 -4.79 -25.64
CA ASP A 176 -9.04 -3.43 -25.94
C ASP A 176 -8.18 -3.45 -27.21
N GLU A 177 -8.76 -2.95 -28.31
CA GLU A 177 -8.10 -2.88 -29.61
C GLU A 177 -6.84 -1.98 -29.58
N LYS A 178 -6.82 -0.97 -28.71
CA LYS A 178 -5.73 -0.01 -28.61
C LYS A 178 -4.60 -0.51 -27.70
N TYR A 179 -4.95 -1.26 -26.66
CA TYR A 179 -4.01 -1.85 -25.72
C TYR A 179 -4.38 -3.32 -25.51
N PRO A 180 -4.06 -4.22 -26.45
CA PRO A 180 -4.37 -5.64 -26.31
C PRO A 180 -3.40 -6.31 -25.32
N LEU A 181 -3.86 -7.37 -24.65
CA LEU A 181 -3.04 -8.13 -23.69
C LEU A 181 -1.74 -8.72 -24.27
N THR A 182 -1.78 -9.09 -25.54
CA THR A 182 -0.63 -9.61 -26.26
C THR A 182 -0.53 -8.87 -27.59
N TYR A 183 0.67 -8.42 -27.93
CA TYR A 183 0.95 -7.96 -29.28
C TYR A 183 0.87 -9.17 -30.23
N CYS A 184 -0.06 -9.15 -31.17
CA CYS A 184 -0.08 -10.12 -32.26
C CYS A 184 0.95 -9.68 -33.31
N GLU A 185 1.82 -10.58 -33.76
CA GLU A 185 2.92 -10.36 -34.73
C GLU A 185 2.47 -9.96 -36.15
N GLU A 186 1.20 -9.62 -36.37
CA GLU A 186 0.66 -9.33 -37.71
C GLU A 186 0.60 -7.82 -38.03
N ASP A 187 1.42 -6.98 -37.38
CA ASP A 187 1.59 -5.59 -37.80
C ASP A 187 2.69 -5.48 -38.87
N PRO A 188 2.36 -5.23 -40.16
CA PRO A 188 3.34 -5.09 -41.24
C PRO A 188 4.17 -3.79 -41.15
N VAL A 189 4.00 -2.99 -40.09
CA VAL A 189 4.55 -1.63 -39.96
C VAL A 189 5.95 -1.60 -39.35
N ILE A 190 6.45 -2.73 -38.85
CA ILE A 190 7.86 -2.85 -38.40
C ILE A 190 8.63 -3.72 -39.41
N ARG A 191 9.09 -3.09 -40.50
CA ARG A 191 10.18 -3.58 -41.36
C ARG A 191 11.18 -2.46 -41.64
#